data_AF-S4MKM1-F1
#
_entry.id   AF-S4MKM1-F1
#
_cell.length_a   1.000
_cell.length_b   1.000
_cell.length_c   1.000
_cell.angle_alpha   90.00
_cell.angle_beta   90.00
_cell.angle_gamma   90.00
#
_symmetry.space_group_name_H-M   'P 1'
#
loop_
_entity.id
_entity.type
_entity.pdbx_description
1 polymer ?
#
loop_
_entity_poly.entity_id
_entity_poly.type
_entity_poly.pdbx_seq_one_letter_code
_entity_poly.pdbx_strand_id
1 'polypeptide(L)'
;MTAVGGTFESGPHEEGFRVSAYVPDAPEQQSTARPPGPAPFRHARRRVAVGFGTAAGVGVVLVGVAFGWYAYAEKHSVLEPAAYAKLRLGTPAAEVEHVLPERDVHDPPDDRAPAPPEGADCRYYRASGELFVSVDHFRLCFDAGRLVAKDVVPRIGLPGEGREEYEEFAQ
;
A
#
# COMPACT_ATOMS: atom_id res chain seq x y z
N MET A 1 16.61 -20.17 -51.69
CA MET A 1 16.53 -20.35 -53.15
C MET A 1 16.32 -18.97 -53.75
N THR A 2 17.30 -18.44 -54.47
CA THR A 2 17.21 -17.12 -55.13
C THR A 2 16.76 -17.33 -56.58
N ALA A 3 15.54 -16.88 -56.89
CA ALA A 3 15.04 -16.86 -58.27
C ALA A 3 15.65 -15.65 -59.01
N VAL A 4 16.14 -15.84 -60.23
CA VAL A 4 16.88 -14.82 -61.01
C VAL A 4 15.95 -13.91 -61.84
N GLY A 5 14.63 -14.08 -61.75
CA GLY A 5 13.66 -13.16 -62.38
C GLY A 5 13.50 -13.31 -63.90
N GLY A 6 13.55 -14.53 -64.43
CA GLY A 6 13.29 -14.82 -65.84
C GLY A 6 11.80 -15.02 -66.17
N THR A 7 11.45 -14.98 -67.46
CA THR A 7 10.11 -15.34 -67.95
C THR A 7 10.11 -16.72 -68.60
N PHE A 8 8.99 -17.43 -68.49
CA PHE A 8 8.80 -18.77 -69.04
C PHE A 8 7.44 -18.84 -69.71
N GLU A 9 7.42 -19.19 -71.00
CA GLU A 9 6.20 -19.40 -71.76
C GLU A 9 6.22 -20.79 -72.38
N SER A 10 5.08 -21.47 -72.31
CA SER A 10 4.88 -22.78 -72.91
C SER A 10 3.52 -22.84 -73.60
N GLY A 11 3.50 -23.36 -74.82
CA GLY A 11 2.26 -23.53 -75.58
C GLY A 11 2.40 -24.49 -76.76
N PRO A 12 1.27 -24.93 -77.34
CA PRO A 12 1.27 -25.72 -78.55
C PRO A 12 1.85 -24.90 -79.72
N HIS A 13 2.70 -25.53 -80.53
CA HIS A 13 3.29 -24.93 -81.71
C HIS A 13 3.37 -25.96 -82.84
N GLU A 14 2.60 -25.72 -83.90
CA GLU A 14 2.44 -26.64 -85.04
C GLU A 14 2.04 -28.05 -84.59
N GLU A 15 2.83 -29.08 -84.91
CA GLU A 15 2.55 -30.47 -84.51
C GLU A 15 3.10 -30.85 -83.12
N GLY A 16 3.58 -29.87 -82.34
CA GLY A 16 4.21 -30.12 -81.04
C GLY A 16 3.98 -29.03 -80.00
N PHE A 17 4.84 -29.00 -78.99
CA PHE A 17 4.85 -27.96 -77.94
C PHE A 17 6.17 -27.18 -78.02
N ARG A 18 6.08 -25.85 -77.93
CA ARG A 18 7.24 -24.98 -77.78
C ARG A 18 7.30 -24.45 -76.36
N VAL A 19 8.51 -24.46 -75.81
CA VAL A 19 8.84 -23.87 -74.53
C VAL A 19 9.95 -22.85 -74.77
N SER A 20 9.72 -21.61 -74.32
CA SER A 20 10.70 -20.53 -74.36
C SER A 20 10.91 -19.98 -72.96
N ALA A 21 12.16 -19.96 -72.53
CA ALA A 21 12.56 -19.33 -71.28
C ALA A 21 13.53 -18.20 -71.59
N TYR A 22 13.30 -17.03 -71.01
CA TYR A 22 14.24 -15.93 -70.98
C TYR A 22 14.90 -15.88 -69.61
N VAL A 23 16.22 -15.96 -69.58
CA VAL A 23 17.03 -15.87 -68.36
C VAL A 23 17.90 -14.62 -68.49
N PRO A 24 17.74 -13.60 -67.62
CA PRO A 24 18.57 -12.42 -67.68
C PRO A 24 19.99 -12.70 -67.19
N ASP A 25 20.99 -12.08 -67.83
CA ASP A 25 22.42 -12.26 -67.52
C ASP A 25 22.84 -11.68 -66.16
N ALA A 26 21.99 -10.82 -65.57
CA ALA A 26 22.14 -10.31 -64.22
C ALA A 26 20.79 -10.43 -63.48
N PRO A 27 20.78 -10.77 -62.18
CA PRO A 27 19.55 -10.77 -61.40
C PRO A 27 18.95 -9.38 -61.46
N GLU A 28 17.76 -9.27 -62.03
CA GLU A 28 16.98 -8.04 -61.97
C GLU A 28 16.71 -7.79 -60.49
N GLN A 29 17.37 -6.78 -59.91
CA GLN A 29 17.10 -6.35 -58.55
C GLN A 29 15.68 -5.80 -58.55
N GLN A 30 14.71 -6.68 -58.35
CA GLN A 30 13.36 -6.30 -57.96
C GLN A 30 13.51 -5.55 -56.65
N SER A 31 13.63 -4.22 -56.76
CA SER A 31 13.57 -3.32 -55.64
C SER A 31 12.13 -3.26 -55.18
N THR A 32 11.65 -4.37 -54.62
CA THR A 32 10.55 -4.35 -53.66
C THR A 32 11.15 -3.83 -52.36
N ALA A 33 11.58 -2.57 -52.35
CA ALA A 33 11.71 -1.82 -51.12
C ALA A 33 10.30 -1.68 -50.56
N ARG A 34 9.83 -2.72 -49.89
CA ARG A 34 8.62 -2.64 -49.09
C ARG A 34 8.92 -1.59 -48.02
N PRO A 35 8.19 -0.46 -47.97
CA PRO A 35 8.39 0.50 -46.90
C PRO A 35 8.26 -0.25 -45.58
N PRO A 36 9.14 0.00 -44.58
CA PRO A 36 9.03 -0.66 -43.30
C PRO A 36 7.63 -0.39 -42.76
N GLY A 37 6.79 -1.43 -42.74
CA GLY A 37 5.46 -1.34 -42.16
C GLY A 37 5.58 -0.90 -40.69
N PRO A 38 4.55 -0.25 -40.11
CA PRO A 38 4.60 0.18 -38.72
C PRO A 38 4.97 -1.01 -37.84
N ALA A 39 6.10 -0.94 -37.15
CA ALA A 39 6.62 -2.04 -36.35
C ALA A 39 5.55 -2.45 -35.31
N PRO A 40 4.87 -3.61 -35.47
CA PRO A 40 3.68 -3.93 -34.68
C PRO A 40 4.00 -4.05 -33.19
N PHE A 41 5.27 -4.34 -32.88
CA PHE A 41 5.77 -4.49 -31.52
C PHE A 41 5.98 -3.17 -30.77
N ARG A 42 6.13 -2.01 -31.42
CA ARG A 42 6.27 -0.73 -30.68
C ARG A 42 4.97 -0.31 -30.02
N HIS A 43 3.84 -0.45 -30.71
CA HIS A 43 2.53 -0.11 -30.16
C HIS A 43 2.11 -1.10 -29.06
N ALA A 44 2.38 -2.39 -29.25
CA ALA A 44 2.15 -3.41 -28.22
C ALA A 44 3.01 -3.16 -26.96
N ARG A 45 4.33 -2.93 -27.13
CA ARG A 45 5.23 -2.60 -26.01
C ARG A 45 4.83 -1.32 -25.28
N ARG A 46 4.39 -0.29 -26.00
CA ARG A 46 3.94 0.98 -25.40
C ARG A 46 2.65 0.79 -24.58
N ARG A 47 1.67 0.02 -25.08
CA ARG A 47 0.44 -0.28 -24.32
C ARG A 47 0.73 -1.08 -23.05
N VAL A 48 1.61 -2.07 -23.14
CA VAL A 48 2.03 -2.87 -21.98
C VAL A 48 2.77 -1.98 -20.97
N ALA A 49 3.75 -1.19 -21.41
CA ALA A 49 4.49 -0.28 -20.53
C ALA A 49 3.59 0.77 -19.87
N VAL A 50 2.62 1.34 -20.60
CA VAL A 50 1.64 2.27 -20.03
C VAL A 50 0.74 1.56 -19.02
N GLY A 51 0.24 0.36 -19.31
CA GLY A 51 -0.58 -0.42 -18.39
C GLY A 51 0.16 -0.75 -17.08
N PHE A 52 1.39 -1.24 -17.18
CA PHE A 52 2.25 -1.49 -16.01
C PHE A 52 2.58 -0.20 -15.24
N GLY A 53 2.85 0.90 -15.94
CA GLY A 53 3.08 2.21 -15.32
C GLY A 53 1.85 2.71 -14.56
N THR A 54 0.65 2.56 -15.12
CA THR A 54 -0.60 2.93 -14.45
C THR A 54 -0.88 2.07 -13.22
N ALA A 55 -0.69 0.74 -13.31
CA ALA A 55 -0.89 -0.16 -12.18
C ALA A 55 0.11 0.13 -11.05
N ALA A 56 1.38 0.36 -11.39
CA ALA A 56 2.40 0.75 -10.42
C ALA A 56 2.07 2.10 -9.76
N GLY A 57 1.63 3.09 -10.54
CA GLY A 57 1.22 4.40 -10.02
C GLY A 57 0.06 4.31 -9.04
N VAL A 58 -0.99 3.55 -9.37
CA VAL A 58 -2.12 3.31 -8.47
C VAL A 58 -1.67 2.63 -7.18
N GLY A 59 -0.79 1.61 -7.28
CA GLY A 59 -0.23 0.94 -6.11
C GLY A 59 0.50 1.90 -5.17
N VAL A 60 1.37 2.76 -5.71
CA VAL A 60 2.10 3.77 -4.92
C VAL A 60 1.15 4.75 -4.23
N VAL A 61 0.11 5.22 -4.92
CA VAL A 61 -0.89 6.13 -4.33
C VAL A 61 -1.64 5.45 -3.19
N LEU A 62 -2.11 4.21 -3.38
CA LEU A 62 -2.82 3.47 -2.33
C LEU A 62 -1.95 3.24 -1.10
N VAL A 63 -0.68 2.85 -1.28
CA VAL A 63 0.27 2.67 -0.17
C VAL A 63 0.51 4.00 0.54
N GLY A 64 0.71 5.10 -0.19
CA GLY A 64 0.89 6.43 0.38
C GLY A 64 -0.33 6.90 1.17
N VAL A 65 -1.54 6.68 0.65
CA VAL A 65 -2.80 7.01 1.35
C VAL A 65 -2.96 6.16 2.60
N ALA A 66 -2.74 4.85 2.52
CA ALA A 66 -2.83 3.95 3.67
C ALA A 66 -1.82 4.33 4.76
N PHE A 67 -0.58 4.66 4.38
CA PHE A 67 0.46 5.10 5.31
C PHE A 67 0.13 6.46 5.93
N GLY A 68 -0.34 7.42 5.12
CA GLY A 68 -0.79 8.73 5.61
C GLY A 68 -1.97 8.60 6.57
N TRP A 69 -2.94 7.75 6.24
CA TRP A 69 -4.07 7.42 7.12
C TRP A 69 -3.61 6.75 8.41
N TYR A 70 -2.70 5.77 8.33
CA TYR A 70 -2.12 5.10 9.50
C TYR A 70 -1.40 6.10 10.41
N ALA A 71 -0.51 6.93 9.86
CA ALA A 71 0.19 7.97 10.61
C ALA A 71 -0.77 8.98 11.24
N TYR A 72 -1.81 9.39 10.51
CA TYR A 72 -2.86 10.28 11.00
C TYR A 72 -3.64 9.64 12.16
N ALA A 73 -4.16 8.42 11.98
CA ALA A 73 -4.92 7.70 12.98
C ALA A 73 -4.10 7.48 14.25
N GLU A 74 -2.82 7.14 14.11
CA GLU A 74 -1.94 6.91 15.25
C GLU A 74 -1.65 8.21 16.01
N LYS A 75 -1.40 9.32 15.30
CA LYS A 75 -1.16 10.65 15.91
C LYS A 75 -2.40 11.19 16.62
N HIS A 76 -3.59 10.93 16.09
CA HIS A 76 -4.86 11.36 16.69
C HIS A 76 -5.38 10.38 17.76
N SER A 77 -4.62 9.34 18.11
CA SER A 77 -4.92 8.41 19.21
C SER A 77 -3.88 8.48 20.35
N VAL A 78 -2.99 9.49 20.31
CA VAL A 78 -1.95 9.71 21.34
C VAL A 78 -2.50 10.56 22.46
N LEU A 79 -2.57 9.99 23.65
CA LEU A 79 -2.73 10.77 24.87
C LEU A 79 -1.33 11.11 25.41
N GLU A 80 -0.97 12.39 25.40
CA GLU A 80 0.34 12.82 25.89
C GLU A 80 0.52 12.43 27.38
N PRO A 81 1.70 11.92 27.81
CA PRO A 81 1.94 11.52 29.19
C PRO A 81 1.66 12.62 30.22
N ALA A 82 1.97 13.88 29.87
CA ALA A 82 1.67 15.04 30.72
C ALA A 82 0.17 15.35 30.85
N ALA A 83 -0.64 15.00 29.83
CA ALA A 83 -2.09 15.09 29.90
C ALA A 83 -2.67 13.95 30.76
N TYR A 84 -2.15 12.72 30.60
CA TYR A 84 -2.48 11.57 31.44
C TYR A 84 -2.19 11.82 32.93
N ALA A 85 -1.05 12.45 33.24
CA ALA A 85 -0.68 12.81 34.62
C ALA A 85 -1.71 13.71 35.31
N LYS A 86 -2.32 14.63 34.55
CA LYS A 86 -3.33 15.58 35.05
C LYS A 86 -4.69 14.93 35.30
N LEU A 87 -4.95 13.74 34.75
CA LEU A 87 -6.20 13.03 34.96
C LEU A 87 -6.28 12.50 36.38
N ARG A 88 -7.36 12.88 37.08
CA ARG A 88 -7.65 12.45 38.45
C ARG A 88 -8.85 11.53 38.49
N LEU A 89 -8.80 10.51 39.34
CA LEU A 89 -9.96 9.67 39.63
C LEU A 89 -11.11 10.51 40.19
N GLY A 90 -12.33 10.16 39.82
CA GLY A 90 -13.56 10.88 40.16
C GLY A 90 -13.91 12.04 39.22
N THR A 91 -12.99 12.45 38.32
CA THR A 91 -13.24 13.52 37.34
C THR A 91 -14.41 13.12 36.43
N PRO A 92 -15.39 14.03 36.15
CA PRO A 92 -16.47 13.76 35.21
C PRO A 92 -15.94 13.44 33.81
N ALA A 93 -16.55 12.46 33.15
CA ALA A 93 -16.18 12.03 31.79
C ALA A 93 -16.18 13.20 30.81
N ALA A 94 -17.12 14.14 30.90
CA ALA A 94 -17.18 15.31 30.02
C ALA A 94 -15.96 16.26 30.14
N GLU A 95 -15.35 16.33 31.33
CA GLU A 95 -14.13 17.13 31.57
C GLU A 95 -12.89 16.38 31.11
N VAL A 96 -12.88 15.06 31.28
CA VAL A 96 -11.81 14.18 30.77
C VAL A 96 -11.84 14.15 29.23
N GLU A 97 -13.01 14.02 28.60
CA GLU A 97 -13.18 13.97 27.15
C GLU A 97 -12.64 15.21 26.42
N HIS A 98 -12.56 16.37 27.07
CA HIS A 98 -11.96 17.57 26.48
C HIS A 98 -10.44 17.46 26.25
N VAL A 99 -9.77 16.60 27.01
CA VAL A 99 -8.33 16.37 26.90
C VAL A 99 -8.01 15.02 26.26
N LEU A 100 -9.01 14.18 26.06
CA LEU A 100 -8.84 12.91 25.37
C LEU A 100 -8.85 13.12 23.85
N PRO A 101 -8.03 12.35 23.12
CA PRO A 101 -8.11 12.32 21.68
C PRO A 101 -9.49 11.84 21.21
N GLU A 102 -9.95 12.34 20.06
CA GLU A 102 -11.26 12.02 19.46
C GLU A 102 -11.42 10.54 19.09
N ARG A 103 -10.32 9.78 19.04
CA ARG A 103 -10.31 8.36 18.68
C ARG A 103 -9.63 7.51 19.75
N ASP A 104 -10.34 6.49 20.21
CA ASP A 104 -9.83 5.38 20.98
C ASP A 104 -9.19 4.32 20.05
N VAL A 105 -8.29 3.52 20.61
CA VAL A 105 -7.63 2.42 19.89
C VAL A 105 -8.64 1.31 19.62
N HIS A 106 -8.85 0.99 18.33
CA HIS A 106 -9.88 0.05 17.89
C HIS A 106 -9.58 -1.42 18.19
N ASP A 107 -8.31 -1.78 18.40
CA ASP A 107 -7.85 -3.14 18.72
C ASP A 107 -6.74 -3.09 19.81
N PRO A 108 -7.11 -2.81 21.07
CA PRO A 108 -6.15 -2.67 22.14
C PRO A 108 -5.65 -4.05 22.61
N PRO A 109 -4.41 -4.15 23.13
CA PRO A 109 -3.90 -5.35 23.78
C PRO A 109 -4.54 -5.55 25.16
N ASP A 110 -5.81 -5.94 25.17
CA ASP A 110 -6.64 -6.17 26.36
C ASP A 110 -6.17 -7.38 27.18
N ASP A 111 -5.53 -8.36 26.53
CA ASP A 111 -4.89 -9.55 27.10
C ASP A 111 -3.91 -9.25 28.25
N ARG A 112 -3.30 -8.05 28.23
CA ARG A 112 -2.30 -7.60 29.20
C ARG A 112 -2.82 -6.58 30.20
N ALA A 113 -4.05 -6.11 30.05
CA ALA A 113 -4.63 -5.15 30.97
C ALA A 113 -5.06 -5.84 32.29
N PRO A 114 -5.00 -5.14 33.44
CA PRO A 114 -5.59 -5.66 34.68
C PRO A 114 -7.08 -5.97 34.49
N ALA A 115 -7.71 -6.80 35.33
CA ALA A 115 -9.15 -7.02 35.23
C ALA A 115 -9.91 -5.67 35.33
N PRO A 116 -10.87 -5.38 34.43
CA PRO A 116 -11.62 -4.13 34.50
C PRO A 116 -12.54 -4.13 35.74
N PRO A 117 -12.81 -2.96 36.35
CA PRO A 117 -13.83 -2.83 37.38
C PRO A 117 -15.21 -3.27 36.85
N GLU A 118 -16.02 -3.95 37.68
CA GLU A 118 -17.35 -4.40 37.27
C GLU A 118 -18.23 -3.21 36.86
N GLY A 119 -18.80 -3.28 35.65
CA GLY A 119 -19.70 -2.24 35.13
C GLY A 119 -19.01 -0.99 34.54
N ALA A 120 -17.67 -0.93 34.53
CA ALA A 120 -16.96 0.20 33.95
C ALA A 120 -16.76 0.06 32.43
N ASP A 121 -16.91 1.18 31.71
CA ASP A 121 -16.57 1.33 30.30
C ASP A 121 -15.10 1.76 30.16
N CYS A 122 -14.25 0.88 29.62
CA CYS A 122 -12.82 1.10 29.53
C CYS A 122 -12.40 1.50 28.10
N ARG A 123 -11.76 2.67 27.98
CA ARG A 123 -11.21 3.23 26.75
C ARG A 123 -9.70 3.17 26.75
N TYR A 124 -9.09 2.94 25.58
CA TYR A 124 -7.65 2.74 25.41
C TYR A 124 -7.06 3.80 24.48
N TYR A 125 -5.93 4.39 24.91
CA TYR A 125 -5.19 5.43 24.17
C TYR A 125 -3.71 5.08 24.10
N ARG A 126 -3.02 5.47 23.03
CA ARG A 126 -1.56 5.24 22.92
C ARG A 126 -0.82 6.26 23.79
N ALA A 127 0.25 5.81 24.46
CA ALA A 127 1.09 6.70 25.26
C ALA A 127 2.09 7.52 24.43
N SER A 128 2.45 7.05 23.23
CA SER A 128 3.34 7.77 22.31
C SER A 128 2.82 7.76 20.88
N GLY A 129 3.31 8.69 20.07
CA GLY A 129 3.02 8.78 18.63
C GLY A 129 4.07 8.12 17.75
N GLU A 130 4.87 7.21 18.31
CA GLU A 130 5.85 6.43 17.54
C GLU A 130 5.13 5.41 16.68
N LEU A 131 5.60 5.26 15.43
CA LEU A 131 5.02 4.36 14.43
C LEU A 131 5.91 3.12 14.31
N PHE A 132 5.32 1.96 14.01
CA PHE A 132 6.03 0.68 13.77
C PHE A 132 6.74 0.06 14.98
N VAL A 133 6.55 0.60 16.17
CA VAL A 133 7.03 0.02 17.44
C VAL A 133 5.84 -0.34 18.33
N SER A 134 6.00 -1.37 19.16
CA SER A 134 5.07 -1.59 20.25
C SER A 134 5.13 -0.38 21.19
N VAL A 135 4.02 0.15 21.66
CA VAL A 135 4.00 1.29 22.61
C VAL A 135 3.13 0.94 23.80
N ASP A 136 3.36 1.62 24.92
CA ASP A 136 2.48 1.50 26.08
C ASP A 136 1.13 2.14 25.76
N HIS A 137 0.08 1.62 26.38
CA HIS A 137 -1.28 2.12 26.21
C HIS A 137 -1.83 2.57 27.55
N PHE A 138 -2.46 3.74 27.59
CA PHE A 138 -3.22 4.20 28.74
C PHE A 138 -4.64 3.66 28.66
N ARG A 139 -5.07 2.99 29.73
CA ARG A 139 -6.44 2.57 29.92
C ARG A 139 -7.14 3.53 30.87
N LEU A 140 -8.31 4.01 30.49
CA LEU A 140 -9.18 4.85 31.31
C LEU A 140 -10.54 4.17 31.42
N CYS A 141 -10.93 3.78 32.62
CA CYS A 141 -12.21 3.15 32.88
C CYS A 141 -13.16 4.13 33.55
N PHE A 142 -14.37 4.24 33.01
CA PHE A 142 -15.41 5.13 33.46
C PHE A 142 -16.59 4.35 34.00
N ASP A 143 -17.10 4.75 35.16
CA ASP A 143 -18.37 4.25 35.70
C ASP A 143 -19.24 5.44 36.08
N ALA A 144 -20.54 5.34 35.78
CA ALA A 144 -21.52 6.42 35.97
C ALA A 144 -21.04 7.80 35.45
N GLY A 145 -20.27 7.82 34.35
CA GLY A 145 -19.72 9.05 33.76
C GLY A 145 -18.60 9.69 34.58
N ARG A 146 -17.87 8.94 35.40
CA ARG A 146 -16.67 9.41 36.13
C ARG A 146 -15.51 8.45 35.94
N LEU A 147 -14.29 8.99 35.92
CA LEU A 147 -13.08 8.19 35.82
C LEU A 147 -12.87 7.39 37.13
N VAL A 148 -13.00 6.06 37.09
CA VAL A 148 -12.86 5.20 38.27
C VAL A 148 -11.53 4.46 38.33
N ALA A 149 -10.90 4.23 37.19
CA ALA A 149 -9.56 3.66 37.12
C ALA A 149 -8.76 4.26 35.96
N LYS A 150 -7.46 4.40 36.17
CA LYS A 150 -6.48 4.68 35.11
C LYS A 150 -5.30 3.73 35.27
N ASP A 151 -4.92 3.06 34.18
CA ASP A 151 -3.84 2.06 34.18
C ASP A 151 -2.91 2.24 32.99
N VAL A 152 -1.67 1.77 33.13
CA VAL A 152 -0.71 1.67 32.03
C VAL A 152 -0.63 0.21 31.61
N VAL A 153 -0.93 -0.06 30.33
CA VAL A 153 -0.87 -1.38 29.71
C VAL A 153 0.44 -1.47 28.92
N PRO A 154 1.38 -2.36 29.32
CA PRO A 154 2.71 -2.38 28.75
C PRO A 154 2.78 -2.94 27.32
N ARG A 155 3.73 -2.39 26.55
CA ARG A 155 4.10 -2.87 25.22
C ARG A 155 4.65 -4.29 25.22
N ILE A 156 4.59 -4.97 24.08
CA ILE A 156 5.28 -6.25 23.88
C ILE A 156 6.78 -5.99 23.90
N GLY A 157 7.52 -6.60 24.84
CA GLY A 157 8.99 -6.62 24.81
C GLY A 157 9.69 -6.64 26.16
N LEU A 158 9.30 -5.83 27.15
CA LEU A 158 9.96 -5.77 28.46
C LEU A 158 8.97 -5.24 29.52
N PRO A 159 8.73 -5.96 30.63
CA PRO A 159 7.80 -5.52 31.67
C PRO A 159 8.34 -4.45 32.65
N GLY A 160 9.53 -3.87 32.40
CA GLY A 160 10.24 -3.06 33.41
C GLY A 160 10.56 -1.61 33.04
N GLU A 161 10.95 -1.32 31.79
CA GLU A 161 11.70 -0.07 31.52
C GLU A 161 10.82 1.17 31.32
N GLY A 162 9.58 1.02 30.84
CA GLY A 162 8.63 2.14 30.76
C GLY A 162 7.88 2.41 32.06
N ARG A 163 7.81 1.43 32.95
CA ARG A 163 6.97 1.48 34.15
C ARG A 163 7.45 2.55 35.15
N GLU A 164 8.77 2.69 35.29
CA GLU A 164 9.40 3.64 36.22
C GLU A 164 9.20 5.10 35.79
N GLU A 165 9.33 5.40 34.49
CA GLU A 165 9.15 6.76 33.96
C GLU A 165 7.70 7.24 34.11
N TYR A 166 6.71 6.35 33.95
CA TYR A 166 5.29 6.72 34.01
C TYR A 166 4.66 6.62 35.41
N GLU A 167 5.18 5.76 36.31
CA GLU A 167 4.73 5.71 37.72
C GLU A 167 5.07 7.01 38.47
N GLU A 168 6.12 7.73 38.07
CA GLU A 168 6.44 9.07 38.59
C GLU A 168 5.33 10.09 38.29
N PHE A 169 4.63 9.95 37.15
CA PHE A 169 3.55 10.83 36.73
C PHE A 169 2.15 10.37 37.17
N ALA A 170 2.03 9.19 37.80
CA ALA A 170 0.76 8.61 38.20
C ALA A 170 0.33 8.96 39.64
N GLN A 171 1.21 9.60 40.43
CA GLN A 171 0.97 10.04 41.80
C GLN A 171 0.12 11.32 41.90
#